data_AF-A0A257PV12-F1
#
_entry.id   AF-A0A257PV12-F1
#
_cell.length_a   1.000
_cell.length_b   1.000
_cell.length_c   1.000
_cell.angle_alpha   90.00
_cell.angle_beta   90.00
_cell.angle_gamma   90.00
#
_symmetry.space_group_name_H-M   'P 1'
#
loop_
_entity.id
_entity.type
_entity.pdbx_description
1 polymer ?
#
loop_
_entity_poly.entity_id
_entity_poly.type
_entity_poly.pdbx_seq_one_letter_code
_entity_poly.pdbx_strand_id
1 'polypeptide(L)'
;LTFTLKRMLDLIAATRDQVDALQRRVHSLEQERDARVPPPSALFTLAPRAEPAPEPQHEPAFADAPEHIGSGNSVPGDFPVLHEPVSAPSAESVGAQVRELARQGLPVRDIAERFGLSEAETELMIRLRQEPY
;
A
#
# COMPACT_ATOMS: atom_id res chain seq x y z
N LEU A 1 44.26 -12.48 -30.70
CA LEU A 1 43.96 -12.95 -29.32
C LEU A 1 43.93 -11.81 -28.28
N THR A 2 44.80 -10.80 -28.39
CA THR A 2 44.95 -9.69 -27.42
C THR A 2 43.76 -8.73 -27.32
N PHE A 3 43.07 -8.45 -28.43
CA PHE A 3 41.92 -7.53 -28.44
C PHE A 3 40.72 -8.07 -27.64
N THR A 4 40.42 -9.37 -27.78
CA THR A 4 39.33 -10.03 -27.04
C THR A 4 39.61 -10.05 -25.54
N LEU A 5 40.86 -10.34 -25.15
CA LEU A 5 41.26 -10.34 -23.74
C LEU A 5 41.12 -8.95 -23.10
N LYS A 6 41.54 -7.89 -23.81
CA LYS A 6 41.37 -6.51 -23.35
C LYS A 6 39.88 -6.17 -23.13
N ARG A 7 39.02 -6.51 -24.09
CA ARG A 7 37.57 -6.26 -23.98
C ARG A 7 36.93 -7.02 -22.80
N MET A 8 37.37 -8.25 -22.53
CA MET A 8 36.89 -9.01 -21.37
C MET A 8 37.34 -8.36 -20.05
N LEU A 9 38.58 -7.88 -19.96
CA LEU A 9 39.08 -7.18 -18.77
C LEU A 9 38.34 -5.86 -18.55
N ASP A 10 38.10 -5.09 -19.60
CA ASP A 10 37.33 -3.83 -19.53
C ASP A 10 35.88 -4.10 -19.07
N LEU A 11 35.26 -5.20 -19.55
CA LEU A 11 33.93 -5.60 -19.12
C LEU A 11 33.92 -5.97 -17.63
N ILE A 12 34.91 -6.74 -17.16
CA ILE A 12 35.03 -7.11 -15.74
C ILE A 12 35.19 -5.85 -14.87
N ALA A 13 36.03 -4.91 -15.28
CA ALA A 13 36.21 -3.64 -14.57
C ALA A 13 34.90 -2.85 -14.49
N ALA A 14 34.18 -2.71 -15.62
CA ALA A 14 32.89 -2.01 -15.65
C ALA A 14 31.84 -2.69 -14.75
N THR A 15 31.77 -4.02 -14.74
CA THR A 15 30.84 -4.75 -13.86
C THR A 15 31.17 -4.57 -12.39
N ARG A 16 32.46 -4.48 -12.04
CA ARG A 16 32.89 -4.23 -10.66
C ARG A 16 32.42 -2.85 -10.18
N ASP A 17 32.62 -1.82 -10.99
CA ASP A 17 32.20 -0.45 -10.66
C ASP A 17 30.67 -0.36 -10.48
N GLN A 18 29.91 -1.08 -11.30
CA GLN A 18 28.45 -1.17 -11.19
C GLN A 18 28.01 -1.84 -9.88
N VAL A 19 28.66 -2.92 -9.47
CA VAL A 19 28.38 -3.60 -8.20
C VAL A 19 28.71 -2.69 -7.02
N ASP A 20 29.87 -2.02 -7.06
CA ASP A 20 30.29 -1.11 -5.98
C ASP A 20 29.36 0.12 -5.87
N ALA A 21 28.82 0.60 -6.99
CA ALA A 21 27.81 1.66 -7.00
C ALA A 21 26.46 1.18 -6.43
N LEU A 22 26.04 -0.03 -6.78
CA LEU A 22 24.80 -0.62 -6.28
C LEU A 22 24.87 -0.88 -4.77
N GLN A 23 25.97 -1.43 -4.27
CA GLN A 23 26.20 -1.66 -2.84
C GLN A 23 26.10 -0.36 -2.03
N ARG A 24 26.70 0.73 -2.53
CA ARG A 24 26.59 2.05 -1.90
C ARG A 24 25.15 2.55 -1.86
N ARG A 25 24.37 2.33 -2.92
CA ARG A 25 22.97 2.75 -2.99
C ARG A 25 22.10 1.94 -2.04
N VAL A 26 22.29 0.63 -1.96
CA VAL A 26 21.58 -0.23 -0.99
C VAL A 26 21.87 0.24 0.43
N HIS A 27 23.14 0.46 0.78
CA HIS A 27 23.51 0.93 2.11
C HIS A 27 22.89 2.29 2.45
N SER A 28 22.86 3.22 1.48
CA SER A 28 22.19 4.51 1.67
C SER A 28 20.69 4.37 1.92
N LEU A 29 20.02 3.46 1.21
CA LEU A 29 18.58 3.21 1.39
C LEU A 29 18.29 2.52 2.72
N GLU A 30 19.14 1.60 3.15
CA GLU A 30 19.05 0.97 4.47
C GLU A 30 19.22 2.01 5.58
N GLN A 31 20.21 2.89 5.46
CA GLN A 31 20.41 3.99 6.41
C GLN A 31 19.22 4.96 6.45
N GLU A 32 18.65 5.29 5.29
CA GLU A 32 17.46 6.13 5.22
C GLU A 32 16.24 5.45 5.84
N ARG A 33 16.05 4.15 5.60
CA ARG A 33 15.00 3.36 6.22
C ARG A 33 15.14 3.39 7.74
N ASP A 34 16.33 3.09 8.26
CA ASP A 34 16.58 3.02 9.69
C ASP A 34 16.44 4.40 10.37
N ALA A 35 16.79 5.49 9.67
CA ALA A 35 16.56 6.86 10.15
C ALA A 35 15.07 7.28 10.18
N ARG A 36 14.24 6.65 9.34
CA ARG A 36 12.80 6.92 9.25
C ARG A 36 11.95 6.07 10.19
N VAL A 37 12.53 5.10 10.91
CA VAL A 37 11.78 4.33 11.92
C VAL A 37 11.71 5.17 13.20
N PRO A 38 10.57 5.80 13.55
CA PRO A 38 10.44 6.44 14.84
C PRO A 38 10.56 5.38 15.95
N PRO A 39 11.15 5.73 17.10
CA PRO A 39 11.19 4.81 18.23
C PRO A 39 9.75 4.39 18.58
N PRO A 40 9.52 3.13 18.99
CA PRO A 40 8.18 2.60 19.25
C PRO A 40 7.39 3.37 20.33
N SER A 41 8.06 4.22 21.11
CA SER A 41 7.44 5.13 22.09
C SER A 41 6.76 6.37 21.48
N ALA A 42 7.01 6.71 20.20
CA ALA A 42 6.39 7.85 19.53
C ALA A 42 4.94 7.60 19.06
N LEU A 43 4.48 6.33 19.10
CA LEU A 43 3.12 5.95 18.69
C LEU A 43 2.04 6.27 19.75
N PHE A 44 2.44 6.60 20.98
CA PHE A 44 1.50 6.89 22.08
C PHE A 44 1.34 8.39 22.37
N THR A 45 2.06 9.26 21.67
CA THR A 45 1.83 10.71 21.78
C THR A 45 0.66 11.08 20.88
N LEU A 46 -0.56 10.89 21.40
CA LEU A 46 -1.77 11.48 20.85
C LEU A 46 -1.50 12.97 20.64
N ALA A 47 -1.49 13.41 19.37
CA ALA A 47 -1.51 14.83 19.07
C ALA A 47 -2.72 15.44 19.79
N PRO A 48 -2.55 16.54 20.55
CA PRO A 48 -3.69 17.21 21.17
C PRO A 48 -4.67 17.58 20.05
N ARG A 49 -5.91 17.09 20.17
CA ARG A 49 -7.02 17.39 19.27
C ARG A 49 -7.15 18.90 19.21
N ALA A 50 -6.89 19.50 18.05
CA ALA A 50 -7.24 20.90 17.82
C ALA A 50 -8.75 21.02 18.03
N GLU A 51 -9.16 21.81 19.02
CA GLU A 51 -10.56 22.15 19.24
C GLU A 51 -11.12 22.78 17.96
N PRO A 52 -12.31 22.37 17.49
CA PRO A 52 -13.01 23.14 16.49
C PRO A 52 -13.37 24.51 17.07
N ALA A 53 -13.06 25.56 16.31
CA ALA A 53 -13.34 26.95 16.64
C ALA A 53 -14.83 27.15 16.99
N PRO A 54 -15.16 28.05 17.94
CA PRO A 54 -16.54 28.29 18.34
C PRO A 54 -17.36 28.87 17.17
N GLU A 55 -18.39 28.14 16.75
CA GLU A 55 -19.38 28.63 15.79
C GLU A 55 -20.19 29.79 16.41
N PRO A 56 -20.45 30.88 15.67
CA PRO A 56 -21.20 32.01 16.18
C PRO A 56 -22.67 31.64 16.41
N GLN A 57 -23.13 32.01 17.60
CA GLN A 57 -24.46 31.84 18.16
C GLN A 57 -25.61 32.12 17.18
N HIS A 58 -26.49 31.13 17.03
CA HIS A 58 -27.89 31.36 16.68
C HIS A 58 -28.77 30.46 17.56
N GLU A 59 -29.27 31.03 18.66
CA GLU A 59 -30.51 30.58 19.30
C GLU A 59 -31.69 30.94 18.39
N PRO A 60 -32.74 30.10 18.32
CA PRO A 60 -33.70 30.04 19.42
C PRO A 60 -34.17 28.64 19.84
N ALA A 61 -34.61 28.61 21.10
CA ALA A 61 -35.32 27.58 21.84
C ALA A 61 -36.33 26.74 21.04
N PHE A 62 -36.48 25.44 21.38
CA PHE A 62 -37.59 24.94 22.23
C PHE A 62 -37.54 23.40 22.40
N ALA A 63 -37.76 22.99 23.66
CA ALA A 63 -38.47 21.80 24.16
C ALA A 63 -37.83 20.38 24.15
N ASP A 64 -37.55 19.95 25.39
CA ASP A 64 -37.87 18.67 26.06
C ASP A 64 -37.31 17.30 25.59
N ALA A 65 -36.78 16.59 26.59
CA ALA A 65 -36.28 15.20 26.63
C ALA A 65 -37.46 14.18 26.67
N PRO A 66 -37.32 12.83 26.80
CA PRO A 66 -36.15 12.07 27.28
C PRO A 66 -35.84 10.69 26.64
N GLU A 67 -34.68 10.17 27.06
CA GLU A 67 -34.13 8.81 27.11
C GLU A 67 -34.93 7.61 26.56
N HIS A 68 -34.26 6.76 25.75
CA HIS A 68 -34.52 5.33 25.80
C HIS A 68 -33.26 4.48 25.62
N ILE A 69 -33.01 3.66 26.64
CA ILE A 69 -31.99 2.62 26.77
C ILE A 69 -32.42 1.44 25.90
N GLY A 70 -31.52 0.93 25.06
CA GLY A 70 -31.76 -0.24 24.20
C GLY A 70 -30.52 -1.09 24.04
N SER A 71 -30.33 -2.02 24.97
CA SER A 71 -29.35 -3.10 24.98
C SER A 71 -29.62 -4.09 23.84
N GLY A 72 -28.59 -4.54 23.13
CA GLY A 72 -28.74 -5.47 22.01
C GLY A 72 -27.45 -6.14 21.57
N ASN A 73 -26.71 -6.71 22.51
CA ASN A 73 -25.57 -7.59 22.23
C ASN A 73 -26.11 -8.95 21.74
N SER A 74 -25.95 -9.30 20.47
CA SER A 74 -26.20 -10.65 19.95
C SER A 74 -25.43 -10.88 18.64
N VAL A 75 -24.24 -11.47 18.77
CA VAL A 75 -23.49 -12.12 17.70
C VAL A 75 -24.18 -13.45 17.38
N PRO A 76 -24.59 -13.74 16.14
CA PRO A 76 -24.63 -15.11 15.67
C PRO A 76 -23.28 -15.41 15.02
N GLY A 77 -22.52 -16.29 15.66
CA GLY A 77 -21.31 -16.85 15.07
C GLY A 77 -21.69 -17.64 13.84
N ASP A 78 -21.23 -17.17 12.68
CA ASP A 78 -21.15 -17.94 11.47
C ASP A 78 -19.67 -18.02 11.13
N PHE A 79 -19.04 -19.15 11.44
CA PHE A 79 -17.66 -19.39 11.02
C PHE A 79 -17.67 -19.52 9.50
N PRO A 80 -16.97 -18.68 8.73
CA PRO A 80 -16.86 -18.88 7.31
C PRO A 80 -16.11 -20.20 7.07
N VAL A 81 -16.83 -21.18 6.55
CA VAL A 81 -16.26 -22.39 5.95
C VAL A 81 -15.21 -21.92 4.96
N LEU A 82 -13.95 -22.32 5.16
CA LEU A 82 -12.87 -22.09 4.22
C LEU A 82 -13.22 -22.85 2.93
N HIS A 83 -13.93 -22.19 2.01
CA HIS A 83 -14.03 -22.66 0.65
C HIS A 83 -12.62 -22.60 0.05
N GLU A 84 -12.05 -23.78 -0.15
CA GLU A 84 -10.83 -23.99 -0.93
C GLU A 84 -11.00 -23.26 -2.28
N PRO A 85 -10.16 -22.26 -2.61
CA PRO A 85 -10.32 -21.55 -3.86
C PRO A 85 -9.95 -22.49 -5.01
N VAL A 86 -10.99 -22.92 -5.73
CA VAL A 86 -10.92 -23.56 -7.04
C VAL A 86 -9.92 -22.80 -7.90
N SER A 87 -8.87 -23.49 -8.34
CA SER A 87 -7.83 -23.07 -9.29
C SER A 87 -7.88 -21.60 -9.67
N ALA A 88 -7.33 -20.75 -8.80
CA ALA A 88 -7.20 -19.34 -9.08
C ALA A 88 -6.37 -19.14 -10.36
N PRO A 89 -6.78 -18.27 -11.30
CA PRO A 89 -5.88 -17.81 -12.35
C PRO A 89 -4.59 -17.31 -11.69
N SER A 90 -3.43 -17.67 -12.26
CA SER A 90 -2.13 -17.25 -11.70
C SER A 90 -2.16 -15.75 -11.39
N ALA A 91 -1.79 -15.39 -10.16
CA ALA A 91 -1.86 -14.00 -9.66
C ALA A 91 -1.14 -13.00 -10.60
N GLU A 92 -0.16 -13.48 -11.37
CA GLU A 92 0.54 -12.70 -12.38
C GLU A 92 -0.34 -12.34 -13.59
N SER A 93 -1.22 -13.24 -14.02
CA SER A 93 -2.19 -13.03 -15.10
C SER A 93 -3.27 -12.00 -14.69
N VAL A 94 -3.78 -12.13 -13.46
CA VAL A 94 -4.72 -11.17 -12.88
C VAL A 94 -4.09 -9.78 -12.80
N GLY A 95 -2.85 -9.68 -12.31
CA GLY A 95 -2.14 -8.41 -12.25
C GLY A 95 -1.90 -7.77 -13.62
N ALA A 96 -1.66 -8.57 -14.67
CA ALA A 96 -1.53 -8.07 -16.03
C ALA A 96 -2.85 -7.48 -16.55
N GLN A 97 -3.98 -8.15 -16.31
CA GLN A 97 -5.31 -7.67 -16.70
C GLN A 97 -5.73 -6.42 -15.93
N VAL A 98 -5.49 -6.37 -14.62
CA VAL A 98 -5.74 -5.19 -13.77
C VAL A 98 -5.01 -3.96 -14.30
N ARG A 99 -3.74 -4.11 -14.69
CA ARG A 99 -2.93 -3.02 -15.27
C ARG A 99 -3.43 -2.58 -16.64
N GLU A 100 -3.85 -3.52 -17.48
CA GLU A 100 -4.38 -3.22 -18.80
C GLU A 100 -5.68 -2.41 -18.71
N LEU A 101 -6.58 -2.79 -17.79
CA LEU A 101 -7.81 -2.04 -17.53
C LEU A 101 -7.54 -0.66 -16.91
N ALA A 102 -6.55 -0.55 -16.04
CA ALA A 102 -6.12 0.75 -15.51
C ALA A 102 -5.56 1.66 -16.62
N ARG A 103 -4.82 1.10 -17.61
CA ARG A 103 -4.38 1.86 -18.80
C ARG A 103 -5.51 2.31 -19.70
N GLN A 104 -6.59 1.54 -19.76
CA GLN A 104 -7.82 1.90 -20.46
C GLN A 104 -8.62 3.01 -19.74
N GLY A 105 -8.14 3.46 -18.57
CA GLY A 105 -8.74 4.55 -17.81
C GLY A 105 -9.91 4.14 -16.92
N LEU A 106 -10.09 2.83 -16.67
CA LEU A 106 -11.10 2.38 -15.72
C LEU A 106 -10.73 2.80 -14.30
N PRO A 107 -11.69 3.22 -13.47
CA PRO A 107 -11.43 3.56 -12.08
C PRO A 107 -11.07 2.30 -11.28
N VAL A 108 -10.20 2.47 -10.28
CA VAL A 108 -9.67 1.37 -9.46
C VAL A 108 -10.78 0.56 -8.81
N ARG A 109 -11.85 1.23 -8.38
CA ARG A 109 -13.03 0.58 -7.78
C ARG A 109 -13.71 -0.40 -8.73
N ASP A 110 -13.96 0.00 -9.97
CA ASP A 110 -14.63 -0.88 -10.96
C ASP A 110 -13.74 -2.09 -11.31
N ILE A 111 -12.42 -1.90 -11.30
CA ILE A 111 -11.46 -2.99 -11.52
C ILE A 111 -11.48 -3.93 -10.30
N ALA A 112 -11.43 -3.39 -9.08
CA ALA A 112 -11.48 -4.17 -7.85
C ALA A 112 -12.75 -5.04 -7.78
N GLU A 113 -13.92 -4.47 -8.10
CA GLU A 113 -15.20 -5.19 -8.15
C GLU A 113 -15.20 -6.32 -9.18
N ARG A 114 -14.57 -6.13 -10.36
CA ARG A 114 -14.50 -7.16 -11.42
C ARG A 114 -13.62 -8.36 -11.06
N PHE A 115 -12.57 -8.14 -10.28
CA PHE A 115 -11.63 -9.20 -9.89
C PHE A 115 -11.85 -9.72 -8.47
N GLY A 116 -12.85 -9.18 -7.74
CA GLY A 116 -13.10 -9.54 -6.34
C GLY A 116 -11.94 -9.17 -5.42
N LEU A 117 -11.22 -8.11 -5.76
CA LEU A 117 -10.06 -7.60 -5.02
C LEU A 117 -10.45 -6.39 -4.18
N SER A 118 -9.64 -6.05 -3.19
CA SER A 118 -9.72 -4.77 -2.51
C SER A 118 -9.19 -3.64 -3.41
N GLU A 119 -9.67 -2.40 -3.18
CA GLU A 119 -9.15 -1.23 -3.89
C GLU A 119 -7.63 -1.05 -3.67
N ALA A 120 -7.15 -1.31 -2.44
CA ALA A 120 -5.74 -1.23 -2.10
C ALA A 120 -4.90 -2.31 -2.80
N GLU A 121 -5.44 -3.53 -2.93
CA GLU A 121 -4.77 -4.61 -3.67
C GLU A 121 -4.67 -4.29 -5.16
N THR A 122 -5.75 -3.75 -5.73
CA THR A 122 -5.80 -3.32 -7.13
C THR A 122 -4.79 -2.20 -7.39
N GLU A 123 -4.72 -1.21 -6.50
CA GLU A 123 -3.76 -0.13 -6.58
C GLU A 123 -2.30 -0.62 -6.47
N LEU A 124 -2.04 -1.57 -5.57
CA LEU A 124 -0.73 -2.21 -5.44
C LEU A 124 -0.33 -2.94 -6.74
N MET A 125 -1.25 -3.69 -7.34
CA MET A 125 -1.02 -4.39 -8.62
C MET A 125 -0.71 -3.44 -9.78
N ILE A 126 -1.29 -2.23 -9.77
CA ILE A 126 -1.04 -1.19 -10.77
C ILE A 126 0.39 -0.62 -10.61
N ARG A 127 0.87 -0.49 -9.38
CA ARG A 127 2.17 0.14 -9.06
C ARG A 127 3.38 -0.81 -9.18
N LEU A 128 3.21 -2.11 -8.90
CA LEU A 128 4.30 -3.11 -8.76
C LEU A 128 5.25 -3.32 -9.96
N ARG A 129 4.94 -2.86 -11.18
CA ARG A 129 5.85 -2.96 -12.36
C ARG A 129 6.08 -1.61 -13.06
N GLN A 130 5.73 -0.49 -12.43
CA GLN A 130 6.01 0.84 -12.99
C GLN A 130 7.40 1.37 -12.64
N GLU A 131 8.24 0.62 -11.91
CA GLU A 131 9.66 0.95 -11.81
C GLU A 131 10.34 0.71 -13.16
N PRO A 132 10.80 1.76 -13.87
CA PRO A 132 11.67 1.56 -15.00
C PRO A 132 13.03 1.07 -14.48
N TYR A 133 13.49 -0.06 -15.00
CA TYR A 133 14.92 -0.39 -15.03
C TYR A 133 15.66 0.56 -15.98
#